data_AF-A0A5K0ZY63-F1
#
_entry.id   AF-A0A5K0ZY63-F1
#
_cell.length_a   1.000
_cell.length_b   1.000
_cell.length_c   1.000
_cell.angle_alpha   90.00
_cell.angle_beta   90.00
_cell.angle_gamma   90.00
#
_symmetry.space_group_name_H-M   'P 1'
#
loop_
_entity.id
_entity.type
_entity.pdbx_description
1 polymer ?
#
loop_
_entity_poly.entity_id
_entity_poly.type
_entity_poly.pdbx_seq_one_letter_code
_entity_poly.pdbx_strand_id
1 'polypeptide(L)'
;FLSNVREASLSKGILSLQQQLLKDIFQSDETITDESKGTQLIKNKIGTKKVLFILDGVDSKDQLRALVGSRDWFREGSRIVITTRDTKPLTNLRVKD
;
A
#
# COMPACT_ATOMS: atom_id res chain seq x y z
N PHE A 1 -2.70 4.72 -7.94
CA PHE A 1 -2.00 5.88 -7.33
C PHE A 1 -2.80 6.28 -6.11
N LEU A 2 -2.15 6.48 -4.96
CA LEU A 2 -2.78 7.02 -3.76
C LEU A 2 -2.13 8.37 -3.45
N SER A 3 -2.93 9.44 -3.43
CA SER A 3 -2.48 10.79 -3.08
C SER A 3 -2.68 11.07 -1.59
N ASN A 4 -1.78 11.88 -1.02
CA ASN A 4 -1.86 12.37 0.37
C ASN A 4 -2.22 11.27 1.39
N VAL A 5 -1.47 10.17 1.39
CA VAL A 5 -1.73 8.96 2.20
C VAL A 5 -1.90 9.30 3.67
N ARG A 6 -1.07 10.20 4.21
CA ARG A 6 -1.20 10.73 5.56
C ARG A 6 -2.59 11.32 5.81
N GLU A 7 -2.97 12.35 5.08
CA GLU A 7 -4.22 13.07 5.27
C GLU A 7 -5.44 12.16 5.03
N ALA A 8 -5.37 11.28 4.02
CA ALA A 8 -6.42 10.32 3.74
C ALA A 8 -6.57 9.27 4.86
N SER A 9 -5.45 8.78 5.41
CA SER A 9 -5.48 7.84 6.53
C SER A 9 -6.06 8.46 7.81
N LEU A 10 -5.77 9.75 8.07
CA LEU A 10 -6.31 10.47 9.23
C LEU A 10 -7.81 10.80 9.07
N SER A 11 -8.25 11.15 7.87
CA SER A 11 -9.62 11.60 7.63
C SER A 11 -10.61 10.46 7.38
N LYS A 12 -10.19 9.41 6.69
CA LYS A 12 -11.08 8.30 6.24
C LYS A 12 -10.64 6.93 6.76
N GLY A 13 -9.52 6.86 7.47
CA GLY A 13 -8.93 5.61 7.93
C GLY A 13 -8.16 4.88 6.84
N ILE A 14 -7.19 4.07 7.25
CA ILE A 14 -6.37 3.25 6.33
C ILE A 14 -7.22 2.19 5.60
N LEU A 15 -8.31 1.72 6.21
CA LEU A 15 -9.25 0.79 5.59
C LEU A 15 -9.82 1.34 4.27
N SER A 16 -10.12 2.65 4.22
CA SER A 16 -10.62 3.28 3.00
C SER A 16 -9.60 3.26 1.86
N LEU A 17 -8.32 3.42 2.18
CA LEU A 17 -7.21 3.36 1.23
C LEU A 17 -6.98 1.92 0.74
N GLN A 18 -7.14 0.92 1.60
CA GLN A 18 -7.08 -0.49 1.19
C GLN A 18 -8.22 -0.85 0.24
N GLN A 19 -9.45 -0.43 0.54
CA GLN A 19 -10.60 -0.62 -0.35
C GLN A 19 -10.37 0.07 -1.71
N GLN A 20 -9.81 1.28 -1.70
CA GLN A 20 -9.45 1.99 -2.92
C GLN A 20 -8.41 1.22 -3.74
N LEU A 21 -7.33 0.70 -3.12
CA LEU A 21 -6.33 -0.09 -3.83
C LEU A 21 -6.92 -1.36 -4.46
N LEU A 22 -7.77 -2.06 -3.71
CA LEU A 22 -8.46 -3.26 -4.18
C LEU A 22 -9.31 -2.96 -5.42
N LYS A 23 -10.02 -1.84 -5.43
CA LYS A 23 -10.82 -1.39 -6.57
C LYS A 23 -9.95 -0.95 -7.75
N ASP A 24 -9.03 -0.01 -7.52
CA ASP A 24 -8.30 0.68 -8.60
C ASP A 24 -7.30 -0.23 -9.32
N ILE A 25 -6.65 -1.15 -8.60
CA ILE A 25 -5.52 -1.94 -9.15
C ILE A 25 -5.91 -3.40 -9.36
N PHE A 26 -6.79 -3.92 -8.51
CA PHE A 26 -7.20 -5.31 -8.56
C PHE A 26 -8.60 -5.51 -9.14
N GLN A 27 -9.35 -4.44 -9.44
CA GLN A 27 -10.73 -4.50 -9.94
C GLN A 27 -11.58 -5.44 -9.07
N SER A 28 -11.35 -5.37 -7.76
CA SER A 28 -11.95 -6.25 -6.76
C SER A 28 -13.10 -5.54 -6.08
N ASP A 29 -14.31 -6.08 -6.21
CA ASP A 29 -15.52 -5.59 -5.54
C ASP A 29 -15.72 -6.19 -4.14
N GLU A 30 -14.76 -6.98 -3.65
CA GLU A 30 -14.77 -7.48 -2.28
C GLU A 30 -14.76 -6.33 -1.26
N THR A 31 -15.80 -6.28 -0.43
CA THR A 31 -15.87 -5.35 0.70
C THR A 31 -15.03 -5.87 1.86
N ILE A 32 -14.13 -5.01 2.36
CA ILE A 32 -13.33 -5.29 3.54
C ILE A 32 -13.96 -4.64 4.77
N THR A 33 -13.99 -5.38 5.87
CA THR A 33 -14.63 -4.98 7.13
C THR A 33 -13.64 -4.49 8.18
N ASP A 34 -12.36 -4.79 7.98
CA ASP A 34 -11.27 -4.49 8.89
C ASP A 34 -9.93 -4.47 8.16
N GLU A 35 -8.94 -3.82 8.78
CA GLU A 35 -7.64 -3.54 8.16
C GLU A 35 -6.81 -4.81 7.93
N SER A 36 -6.99 -5.82 8.78
CA SER A 36 -6.26 -7.10 8.68
C SER A 36 -6.72 -7.88 7.44
N LYS A 37 -8.04 -7.98 7.24
CA LYS A 37 -8.64 -8.58 6.05
C LYS A 37 -8.22 -7.82 4.79
N GLY A 38 -8.23 -6.49 4.82
CA GLY A 38 -7.75 -5.67 3.70
C GLY A 38 -6.30 -5.96 3.34
N THR A 39 -5.43 -5.98 4.33
CA THR A 39 -4.00 -6.30 4.17
C THR A 39 -3.80 -7.67 3.54
N GLN A 40 -4.51 -8.69 4.05
CA GLN A 40 -4.40 -10.06 3.56
C GLN A 40 -4.88 -10.20 2.10
N LEU A 41 -5.98 -9.53 1.73
CA LEU A 41 -6.46 -9.55 0.35
C LEU A 41 -5.51 -8.86 -0.61
N ILE A 42 -4.96 -7.72 -0.22
CA ILE A 42 -3.93 -7.02 -1.03
C ILE A 42 -2.72 -7.94 -1.23
N LYS A 43 -2.21 -8.55 -0.15
CA LYS A 43 -1.10 -9.52 -0.21
C LYS A 43 -1.39 -10.67 -1.18
N ASN A 44 -2.59 -11.25 -1.12
CA ASN A 44 -2.97 -12.36 -1.98
C ASN A 44 -3.05 -11.97 -3.47
N LYS A 45 -3.51 -10.75 -3.77
CA LYS A 45 -3.72 -10.30 -5.16
C LYS A 45 -2.45 -9.72 -5.78
N ILE A 46 -1.56 -9.12 -5.00
CA ILE A 46 -0.45 -8.36 -5.56
C ILE A 46 0.65 -9.19 -6.22
N GLY A 47 0.85 -10.44 -5.78
CA GLY A 47 1.76 -11.39 -6.44
C GLY A 47 1.24 -11.93 -7.79
N THR A 48 -0.03 -11.72 -8.11
CA THR A 48 -0.67 -12.32 -9.30
C THR A 48 -0.36 -11.57 -10.59
N LYS A 49 -0.01 -10.28 -10.53
CA LYS A 49 0.26 -9.44 -11.70
C LYS A 49 1.39 -8.45 -11.41
N LYS A 50 2.04 -7.95 -12.46
CA LYS A 50 3.03 -6.86 -12.34
C LYS A 50 2.31 -5.56 -12.02
N VAL A 51 2.72 -4.87 -10.96
CA VAL A 51 2.08 -3.61 -10.52
C VAL A 51 3.07 -2.46 -10.40
N LEU A 52 2.58 -1.24 -10.60
CA LEU A 52 3.25 -0.01 -10.22
C LEU A 52 2.41 0.69 -9.15
N PHE A 53 2.90 0.70 -7.91
CA PHE A 53 2.30 1.52 -6.85
C PHE A 53 3.02 2.85 -6.75
N ILE A 54 2.22 3.90 -6.58
CA ILE A 54 2.70 5.24 -6.27
C ILE A 54 1.91 5.69 -5.05
N LEU A 55 2.61 5.87 -3.93
CA LEU A 55 2.09 6.32 -2.65
C LEU A 55 2.67 7.70 -2.35
N ASP A 56 1.82 8.72 -2.40
CA ASP A 56 2.23 10.09 -2.19
C ASP A 56 1.91 10.58 -0.76
N GLY A 57 2.89 11.19 -0.09
CA GLY A 57 2.73 11.74 1.26
C GLY A 57 2.59 10.69 2.36
N VAL A 58 3.39 9.62 2.31
CA VAL A 58 3.47 8.62 3.40
C VAL A 58 4.25 9.21 4.57
N ASP A 59 3.76 9.07 5.81
CA ASP A 59 4.45 9.57 7.01
C ASP A 59 4.60 8.53 8.13
N SER A 60 4.08 7.32 7.97
CA SER A 60 4.22 6.26 8.98
C SER A 60 4.53 4.88 8.39
N LYS A 61 5.19 4.03 9.20
CA LYS A 61 5.47 2.63 8.84
C LYS A 61 4.20 1.80 8.76
N ASP A 62 3.19 2.14 9.54
CA ASP A 62 1.96 1.37 9.61
C ASP A 62 1.11 1.57 8.34
N GLN A 63 1.12 2.77 7.75
CA GLN A 63 0.57 2.98 6.40
C GLN A 63 1.23 2.06 5.37
N LEU A 64 2.57 1.97 5.38
CA LEU A 64 3.29 1.09 4.45
C LEU A 64 2.95 -0.37 4.68
N ARG A 65 2.95 -0.83 5.93
CA ARG A 65 2.61 -2.21 6.29
C ARG A 65 1.20 -2.59 5.84
N ALA A 66 0.22 -1.70 6.02
CA ALA A 66 -1.17 -1.94 5.67
C ALA A 66 -1.45 -1.91 4.17
N LEU A 67 -0.71 -1.10 3.40
CA LEU A 67 -0.99 -0.87 1.97
C LEU A 67 -0.11 -1.71 1.03
N VAL A 68 1.16 -1.90 1.39
CA VAL A 68 2.15 -2.54 0.51
C VAL A 68 2.96 -3.63 1.20
N GLY A 69 2.96 -3.67 2.54
CA GLY A 69 3.63 -4.72 3.29
C GLY A 69 5.11 -4.82 2.98
N SER A 70 5.56 -6.04 2.67
CA SER A 70 6.95 -6.37 2.37
C SER A 70 7.16 -6.72 0.90
N ARG A 71 8.40 -6.62 0.42
CA ARG A 71 8.76 -6.79 -1.00
C ARG A 71 8.44 -8.18 -1.56
N ASP A 72 8.42 -9.20 -0.71
CA ASP A 72 8.06 -10.59 -1.05
C ASP A 72 6.59 -10.75 -1.46
N TRP A 73 5.73 -9.77 -1.20
CA TRP A 73 4.36 -9.80 -1.69
C TRP A 73 4.30 -9.59 -3.20
N PHE A 74 5.31 -8.93 -3.77
CA PHE A 74 5.27 -8.45 -5.15
C PHE A 74 5.88 -9.46 -6.12
N ARG A 75 5.22 -9.60 -7.27
CA ARG A 75 5.84 -10.25 -8.43
C ARG A 75 7.05 -9.47 -8.91
N GLU A 76 8.06 -10.18 -9.39
CA GLU A 76 9.22 -9.60 -10.06
C GLU A 76 8.83 -8.59 -11.16
N GLY A 77 9.61 -7.50 -11.25
CA GLY A 77 9.34 -6.38 -12.16
C GLY A 77 8.31 -5.37 -11.66
N SER A 78 7.57 -5.67 -10.59
CA SER A 78 6.71 -4.69 -9.93
C SER A 78 7.55 -3.58 -9.27
N ARG A 79 6.98 -2.38 -9.17
CA ARG A 79 7.67 -1.21 -8.61
C ARG A 79 6.77 -0.49 -7.61
N ILE A 80 7.39 0.07 -6.58
CA ILE A 80 6.73 0.91 -5.57
C ILE A 80 7.49 2.23 -5.54
N VAL A 81 6.79 3.34 -5.75
CA VAL A 81 7.30 4.69 -5.60
C VAL A 81 6.63 5.30 -4.38
N ILE A 82 7.42 5.77 -3.43
CA ILE A 82 6.95 6.40 -2.21
C ILE A 82 7.49 7.83 -2.20
N THR A 83 6.61 8.81 -2.07
CA THR A 83 7.01 10.17 -1.72
C THR A 83 6.73 10.37 -0.23
N THR A 84 7.63 11.07 0.44
CA THR A 84 7.49 11.38 1.85
C THR A 84 8.21 12.68 2.17
N ARG A 85 7.74 13.37 3.21
CA ARG A 85 8.42 14.53 3.80
C ARG A 85 9.34 14.13 4.97
N ASP A 86 9.21 12.91 5.48
CA ASP A 86 10.04 12.37 6.56
C ASP A 86 10.56 10.98 6.14
N THR A 87 11.87 10.78 6.14
CA THR A 87 12.46 9.50 5.73
C THR A 87 12.42 8.43 6.83
N LYS A 88 12.06 8.79 8.07
CA LYS A 88 11.96 7.83 9.19
C LYS A 88 11.11 6.59 8.90
N PRO A 89 9.96 6.67 8.20
CA PRO A 89 9.20 5.48 7.80
C PRO A 89 9.98 4.53 6.90
N LEU A 90 10.98 5.02 6.17
CA LEU A 90 11.77 4.25 5.19
C LEU A 90 12.98 3.55 5.81
N THR A 91 13.35 3.84 7.06
CA THR A 91 14.61 3.38 7.70
C THR A 91 14.83 1.86 7.77
N ASN A 92 13.81 1.05 7.48
CA ASN A 92 13.89 -0.42 7.45
C ASN A 92 13.50 -1.03 6.09
N LEU A 93 13.30 -0.21 5.06
CA LEU A 93 13.09 -0.70 3.70
C LEU A 93 14.46 -1.01 3.09
N ARG A 94 14.77 -2.30 2.94
CA ARG A 94 15.91 -2.71 2.12
C ARG A 94 15.65 -2.32 0.66
N VAL A 95 16.25 -1.23 0.23
CA VAL A 95 16.46 -0.91 -1.18
C VAL A 95 17.71 -1.70 -1.58
N LYS A 96 17.57 -2.69 -2.47
CA LYS A 96 18.76 -3.24 -3.14
C LYS A 96 19.15 -2.25 -4.23
N ASP A 97 20.43 -1.90 -4.26
CA ASP A 97 21.10 -1.22 -5.36
C ASP A 97 20.90 -1.98 -6.69
#